data_AF-A0A1E3LSN2-F1
#
_entry.id   AF-A0A1E3LSN2-F1
#
_cell.length_a   1.000
_cell.length_b   1.000
_cell.length_c   1.000
_cell.angle_alpha   90.00
_cell.angle_beta   90.00
_cell.angle_gamma   90.00
#
_symmetry.space_group_name_H-M   'P 1'
#
loop_
_entity.id
_entity.type
_entity.pdbx_description
1 polymer ?
#
loop_
_entity_poly.entity_id
_entity_poly.type
_entity_poly.pdbx_seq_one_letter_code
_entity_poly.pdbx_strand_id
1 'polypeptide(L)' 'MLSNGDLRLIVTTVLARAPDWLKKELVAKEEKTRREAEESLATMIAAALASSNDNRSGA' A
#
# COMPACT_ATOMS: atom_id res chain seq x y z
N MET A 1 2.71 -0.25 -19.11
CA MET A 1 2.19 -1.25 -18.16
C MET A 1 3.24 -1.51 -17.09
N LEU A 2 2.84 -1.58 -15.81
CA LEU A 2 3.70 -2.02 -14.71
C LEU A 2 3.99 -3.52 -14.88
N SER A 3 5.25 -3.92 -14.73
CA SER A 3 5.60 -5.35 -14.70
C SER A 3 5.12 -5.97 -13.38
N ASN A 4 4.98 -7.30 -13.32
CA ASN A 4 4.68 -7.98 -12.05
C ASN A 4 5.78 -7.71 -11.00
N GLY A 5 7.04 -7.58 -11.46
CA GLY A 5 8.17 -7.20 -10.61
C GLY A 5 8.01 -5.80 -10.02
N ASP A 6 7.60 -4.82 -10.84
CA ASP A 6 7.36 -3.44 -10.40
C ASP A 6 6.27 -3.40 -9.34
N LEU A 7 5.16 -4.12 -9.58
CA LEU A 7 4.02 -4.19 -8.66
C LEU A 7 4.43 -4.76 -7.30
N ARG A 8 5.18 -5.88 -7.30
CA ARG A 8 5.70 -6.48 -6.06
C ARG A 8 6.57 -5.49 -5.31
N LEU A 9 7.49 -4.81 -6.01
CA LEU A 9 8.41 -3.87 -5.38
C LEU A 9 7.68 -2.67 -4.76
N ILE A 10 6.66 -2.14 -5.44
CA ILE A 10 5.80 -1.08 -4.90
C ILE A 10 5.09 -1.54 -3.64
N VAL A 11 4.41 -2.70 -3.68
CA VAL A 11 3.69 -3.24 -2.51
C VAL A 11 4.65 -3.49 -1.34
N THR A 12 5.81 -4.12 -1.57
CA THR A 12 6.79 -4.35 -0.51
C THR A 12 7.32 -3.04 0.09
N THR A 13 7.51 -2.01 -0.73
CA THR A 13 7.93 -0.68 -0.27
C THR A 13 6.87 -0.02 0.60
N VAL A 14 5.60 -0.10 0.20
CA VAL A 14 4.47 0.42 0.99
C VAL A 14 4.36 -0.32 2.32
N LEU A 15 4.44 -1.64 2.32
CA LEU A 15 4.42 -2.45 3.55
C LEU A 15 5.59 -2.13 4.49
N ALA A 16 6.78 -1.89 3.95
CA ALA A 16 7.95 -1.49 4.75
C ALA A 16 7.77 -0.11 5.41
N ARG A 17 7.01 0.79 4.76
CA ARG A 17 6.72 2.15 5.24
C ARG A 17 5.40 2.23 6.03
N ALA A 18 4.66 1.14 6.14
CA ALA A 18 3.41 1.11 6.87
C ALA A 18 3.64 1.48 8.34
N PRO A 19 2.85 2.40 8.93
CA PRO A 19 2.94 2.74 10.33
C PRO A 19 2.66 1.56 11.25
N ASP A 20 3.19 1.59 12.48
CA ASP A 20 3.00 0.48 13.43
C ASP A 20 1.56 0.32 13.91
N TRP A 21 0.81 1.43 14.01
CA TRP A 21 -0.63 1.36 14.32
C TRP A 21 -1.39 0.56 13.25
N LEU A 22 -1.06 0.76 11.98
CA LEU A 22 -1.70 0.08 10.86
C LEU A 22 -1.41 -1.42 10.89
N LYS A 23 -0.15 -1.80 11.14
CA LYS A 23 0.23 -3.22 11.29
C LYS A 23 -0.52 -3.90 12.43
N LYS A 24 -0.68 -3.21 13.56
CA LYS A 24 -1.41 -3.71 14.73
C LYS A 24 -2.90 -3.90 14.42
N GLU A 25 -3.50 -2.97 13.68
CA GLU A 25 -4.92 -3.01 13.35
C GLU A 25 -5.25 -4.05 12.28
N LEU A 26 -4.35 -4.31 11.32
CA LEU A 26 -4.52 -5.38 10.33
C LEU A 26 -4.63 -6.78 10.97
N VAL A 27 -4.04 -6.98 12.14
CA VAL A 27 -4.12 -8.26 12.90
C VAL A 27 -5.15 -8.21 14.04
N ALA A 28 -5.95 -7.14 14.12
CA ALA A 28 -6.96 -7.00 15.16
C ALA A 28 -8.02 -8.11 15.06
N LYS A 29 -8.60 -8.51 16.19
CA LYS A 29 -9.70 -9.48 16.21
C LYS A 29 -11.01 -8.88 15.72
N GLU A 30 -11.21 -7.58 15.97
CA GLU A 30 -12.39 -6.86 15.52
C GLU A 30 -12.35 -6.66 14.00
N GLU A 31 -13.42 -7.08 13.32
CA GLU A 31 -13.53 -6.97 11.86
C GLU A 31 -13.53 -5.53 11.37
N LYS A 32 -14.26 -4.64 12.06
CA LYS A 32 -14.33 -3.23 11.68
C LYS A 32 -12.94 -2.58 11.70
N THR A 33 -12.17 -2.79 12.77
CA THR A 33 -10.79 -2.28 12.88
C THR A 33 -9.89 -2.82 11.76
N ARG A 34 -9.95 -4.12 11.45
CA ARG A 34 -9.16 -4.67 10.33
C ARG A 34 -9.54 -4.02 9.00
N ARG A 35 -10.84 -3.84 8.76
CA ARG A 35 -11.35 -3.27 7.51
C ARG A 35 -10.90 -1.83 7.32
N GLU A 36 -10.96 -1.02 8.38
CA GLU A 36 -10.44 0.36 8.36
C GLU A 36 -8.93 0.39 8.05
N ALA A 37 -8.17 -0.54 8.63
CA ALA A 37 -6.75 -0.70 8.33
C ALA A 37 -6.49 -1.14 6.87
N GLU A 38 -7.27 -2.10 6.35
CA GLU A 38 -7.18 -2.53 4.95
C GLU A 38 -7.48 -1.40 3.97
N GLU A 39 -8.49 -0.57 4.23
CA GLU A 39 -8.84 0.61 3.43
C GLU A 39 -7.72 1.66 3.45
N SER A 40 -7.11 1.88 4.61
CA SER A 40 -5.96 2.78 4.74
C SER A 40 -4.75 2.25 3.95
N LEU A 41 -4.45 0.95 4.06
CA LEU A 41 -3.38 0.31 3.30
C LEU A 41 -3.64 0.37 1.79
N ALA A 42 -4.86 0.11 1.35
CA ALA A 42 -5.26 0.22 -0.06
C ALA A 42 -5.02 1.64 -0.60
N THR A 43 -5.34 2.66 0.21
CA THR A 43 -5.08 4.07 -0.13
C THR A 43 -3.58 4.34 -0.29
N MET A 44 -2.74 3.82 0.61
CA MET A 44 -1.28 3.95 0.50
C MET A 44 -0.73 3.29 -0.76
N ILE A 45 -1.23 2.10 -1.10
CA ILE A 45 -0.85 1.38 -2.32
C ILE A 45 -1.30 2.17 -3.56
N ALA A 46 -2.53 2.66 -3.59
CA ALA A 46 -3.06 3.45 -4.71
C ALA A 46 -2.24 4.72 -4.96
N ALA A 47 -1.87 5.44 -3.88
CA ALA A 47 -1.01 6.62 -3.97
C ALA A 47 0.37 6.27 -4.55
N ALA A 48 0.99 5.18 -4.07
CA ALA A 48 2.30 4.75 -4.56
C ALA A 48 2.27 4.30 -6.04
N LEU A 49 1.18 3.63 -6.46
CA LEU A 49 0.96 3.24 -7.86
C LEU A 49 0.81 4.48 -8.76
N ALA A 50 0.03 5.47 -8.34
CA ALA A 50 -0.14 6.73 -9.07
C ALA A 50 1.19 7.46 -9.24
N SER A 51 1.95 7.66 -8.16
CA SER A 51 3.26 8.31 -8.20
C SER A 51 4.27 7.55 -9.08
N SER A 52 4.23 6.21 -9.08
CA SER A 52 5.11 5.39 -9.92
C SER A 52 4.78 5.48 -11.41
N ASN A 53 3.51 5.72 -11.75
CA ASN A 53 3.06 5.91 -13.12
C ASN A 53 3.41 7.33 -13.62
N ASP A 54 3.26 8.34 -12.76
CA ASP A 54 3.63 9.74 -13.09
C ASP A 54 5.13 9.90 -13.31
N ASN A 55 5.97 9.28 -12.46
CA ASN A 55 7.43 9.33 -12.60
C ASN A 55 7.93 8.67 -13.90
N ARG A 56 7.11 7.84 -14.56
CA ARG A 56 7.42 7.21 -15.84
C ARG A 56 6.93 8.02 -17.05
N SER A 57 5.91 8.86 -16.89
CA SER A 57 5.43 9.77 -17.94
C SER A 57 6.25 11.06 -18.06
N GLY A 58 7.03 11.41 -17.02
CA GLY A 58 7.91 12.57 -17.01
C GLY A 58 9.36 12.30 -17.45
N ALA A 59 9.69 11.07 -17.86
CA ALA A 59 11.01 10.65 -18.36
C ALA A 59 10.92 10.26 -19.84
#